data_AF-A0A954MQA6-F1
#
_entry.id   AF-A0A954MQA6-F1
#
_cell.length_a   1.000
_cell.length_b   1.000
_cell.length_c   1.000
_cell.angle_alpha   90.00
_cell.angle_beta   90.00
_cell.angle_gamma   90.00
#
_symmetry.space_group_name_H-M   'P 1'
#
loop_
_entity.id
_entity.type
_entity.pdbx_description
1 polymer ?
#
loop_
_entity_poly.entity_id
_entity_poly.type
_entity_poly.pdbx_seq_one_letter_code
_entity_poly.pdbx_strand_id
1 'polypeptide(L)'
;MSQQPRQPLAGKPPASVPDASSSPHFICGSPLKRGILYSTSDDGTKLIARATATEPGTLVKPQISPEQITPLPADAPPDARLLENLPDGLVIAIPEPLMQLTINSFGEERLGDEAIREARRLNKLADILGVCGFWNQRGIEFRFLLPQSGRLSALMGRLTNRSEMEQLPIARALEERLSRIDDHIRAYVGWLVTNLNFKTEHEQLCEEFREELAMQGFPTRRQITSVCESKRSLFHQRCWDHYEHWILDGVAAPGMPIPVSPHFPNLLQADSETGVLNHTIPDYFPISGNSWFLDMLDETRLTSQRMPQLAGWLDIIRKEDAQANKLAGYRRRLLLVIYWRGLMSAFPECFVRSKKKLSAVFAEFLKVSEDTIKNDLKQLQGVLDWP
;
A
#
# COMPACT_ATOMS: atom_id res chain seq x y z
N MET A 1 15.21 9.47 72.95
CA MET A 1 15.77 9.30 71.59
C MET A 1 14.62 9.46 70.61
N SER A 2 14.42 10.68 70.10
CA SER A 2 13.35 11.00 69.14
C SER A 2 13.93 10.98 67.72
N GLN A 3 13.40 10.11 66.86
CA GLN A 3 13.77 10.05 65.45
C GLN A 3 13.08 11.19 64.69
N GLN A 4 13.85 11.99 63.95
CA GLN A 4 13.35 12.99 63.01
C GLN A 4 12.84 12.32 61.71
N PRO A 5 11.76 12.83 61.10
CA PRO A 5 11.26 12.33 59.83
C PRO A 5 12.14 12.83 58.67
N ARG A 6 12.47 11.92 57.75
CA ARG A 6 13.19 12.22 56.50
C ARG A 6 12.29 13.02 55.55
N GLN A 7 12.81 14.15 55.07
CA GLN A 7 12.18 14.93 53.99
C GLN A 7 12.34 14.21 52.63
N PRO A 8 11.34 14.32 51.73
CA PRO A 8 11.43 13.78 50.38
C PRO A 8 12.31 14.68 49.49
N LEU A 9 13.26 14.04 48.80
CA LEU A 9 14.09 14.67 47.77
C LEU A 9 13.21 15.06 46.58
N ALA A 10 13.19 16.35 46.24
CA ALA A 10 12.55 16.88 45.05
C ALA A 10 13.24 16.33 43.79
N GLY A 11 12.60 15.37 43.13
CA GLY A 11 13.03 14.82 41.86
C GLY A 11 12.83 15.82 40.72
N LYS A 12 13.87 16.02 39.91
CA LYS A 12 13.84 16.77 38.65
C LYS A 12 12.79 16.14 37.72
N PRO A 13 11.91 16.92 37.06
CA PRO A 13 10.95 16.37 36.10
C PRO A 13 11.72 15.70 34.93
N PRO A 14 11.33 14.49 34.50
CA PRO A 14 11.93 13.86 33.33
C PRO A 14 11.69 14.72 32.09
N ALA A 15 12.72 14.81 31.25
CA ALA A 15 12.65 15.49 29.97
C ALA A 15 11.49 14.90 29.15
N SER A 16 10.69 15.78 28.56
CA SER A 16 9.58 15.43 27.67
C SER A 16 10.08 14.51 26.56
N VAL A 17 9.63 13.26 26.59
CA VAL A 17 9.85 12.29 25.52
C VAL A 17 9.10 12.83 24.29
N PRO A 18 9.73 12.92 23.10
CA PRO A 18 9.04 13.34 21.89
C PRO A 18 7.86 12.39 21.60
N ASP A 19 6.72 12.98 21.25
CA ASP A 19 5.47 12.28 20.91
C ASP A 19 5.72 11.31 19.74
N ALA A 20 5.95 10.03 20.07
CA ALA A 20 6.23 8.96 19.11
C ALA A 20 4.94 8.30 18.57
N SER A 21 3.84 9.06 18.50
CA SER A 21 2.49 8.58 18.18
C SER A 21 2.21 8.40 16.69
N SER A 22 3.14 8.76 15.79
CA SER A 22 2.97 8.53 14.36
C SER A 22 3.26 7.07 14.00
N SER A 23 2.27 6.20 14.19
CA SER A 23 2.19 4.99 13.35
C SER A 23 2.26 5.45 11.88
N PRO A 24 2.96 4.75 10.97
CA PRO A 24 3.02 5.17 9.57
C PRO A 24 1.59 5.31 9.05
N HIS A 25 1.16 6.55 8.88
CA HIS A 25 -0.21 6.89 8.58
C HIS A 25 -0.40 6.64 7.08
N PHE A 26 -1.37 5.80 6.73
CA PHE A 26 -1.91 5.82 5.38
C PHE A 26 -2.68 7.12 5.19
N ILE A 27 -1.96 8.17 4.83
CA ILE A 27 -2.56 9.39 4.34
C ILE A 27 -2.72 9.14 2.85
N CYS A 28 -3.94 8.85 2.39
CA CYS A 28 -4.24 9.08 0.98
C CYS A 28 -4.03 10.58 0.77
N GLY A 29 -2.86 10.95 0.23
CA GLY A 29 -2.46 12.34 0.09
C GLY A 29 -3.51 13.11 -0.70
N SER A 30 -3.72 14.38 -0.35
CA SER A 30 -4.45 15.29 -1.23
C SER A 30 -3.82 15.25 -2.63
N PRO A 31 -4.61 15.37 -3.71
CA PRO A 31 -4.06 15.34 -5.06
C PRO A 31 -2.95 16.38 -5.17
N LEU A 32 -1.81 15.95 -5.73
CA LEU A 32 -0.74 16.89 -6.04
C LEU A 32 -1.34 17.83 -7.08
N LYS A 33 -1.47 19.10 -6.73
CA LYS A 33 -2.09 20.10 -7.59
C LYS A 33 -1.19 20.27 -8.81
N ARG A 34 -1.77 20.14 -10.00
CA ARG A 34 -1.10 20.41 -11.27
C ARG A 34 -0.42 21.78 -11.25
N GLY A 35 0.80 21.82 -11.77
CA GLY A 35 1.64 23.01 -11.73
C GLY A 35 2.27 23.30 -10.36
N ILE A 36 1.88 22.64 -9.27
CA ILE A 36 2.56 22.84 -8.00
C ILE A 36 3.89 22.09 -7.99
N LEU A 37 4.98 22.84 -7.78
CA LEU A 37 6.28 22.27 -7.47
C LEU A 37 6.24 21.71 -6.06
N TYR A 38 6.57 20.44 -5.89
CA TYR A 38 6.76 19.84 -4.58
C TYR A 38 8.25 19.59 -4.35
N SER A 39 8.72 19.78 -3.12
CA SER A 39 10.03 19.32 -2.67
C SER A 39 9.82 18.19 -1.68
N THR A 40 10.68 17.19 -1.68
CA THR A 40 10.74 16.22 -0.57
C THR A 40 11.30 16.90 0.69
N SER A 41 10.82 16.50 1.86
CA SER A 41 11.43 16.83 3.14
C SER A 41 12.82 16.16 3.26
N ASP A 42 13.65 16.66 4.19
CA ASP A 42 15.02 16.15 4.38
C ASP A 42 15.08 14.65 4.75
N ASP A 43 13.99 14.10 5.29
CA ASP A 43 13.83 12.67 5.61
C ASP A 43 13.18 11.85 4.48
N GLY A 44 12.82 12.50 3.36
CA GLY A 44 12.17 11.88 2.20
C GLY A 44 10.70 11.48 2.42
N THR A 45 10.12 11.75 3.60
CA THR A 45 8.79 11.21 3.95
C THR A 45 7.62 12.11 3.57
N LYS A 46 7.86 13.39 3.25
CA LYS A 46 6.81 14.37 2.96
C LYS A 46 7.08 15.13 1.67
N LEU A 47 6.03 15.33 0.88
CA LEU A 47 6.02 16.32 -0.19
C LEU A 47 5.55 17.66 0.36
N ILE A 48 6.41 18.68 0.23
CA ILE A 48 6.16 20.06 0.62
C ILE A 48 5.91 20.87 -0.65
N ALA A 49 4.70 21.39 -0.83
CA ALA A 49 4.38 22.31 -1.93
C ALA A 49 5.23 23.59 -1.82
N ARG A 50 5.96 23.97 -2.88
CA ARG A 50 6.85 25.13 -2.94
C ARG A 50 6.38 26.28 -3.86
N ALA A 51 5.54 26.06 -4.87
CA ALA A 51 4.88 27.13 -5.66
C ALA A 51 3.88 26.58 -6.69
N THR A 52 2.85 27.34 -7.09
CA THR A 52 1.94 27.06 -8.22
C THR A 52 2.46 27.62 -9.55
N ALA A 53 2.69 26.77 -10.55
CA ALA A 53 2.86 27.10 -11.95
C ALA A 53 1.48 27.28 -12.59
N THR A 54 1.17 28.49 -13.04
CA THR A 54 -0.06 28.79 -13.79
C THR A 54 0.14 28.55 -15.28
N GLU A 55 -0.82 27.85 -15.91
CA GLU A 55 -0.92 27.69 -17.36
C GLU A 55 -1.08 29.06 -18.07
N PRO A 56 -0.46 29.25 -19.26
CA PRO A 56 -0.66 30.43 -20.06
C PRO A 56 -2.02 30.36 -20.78
N GLY A 57 -3.04 31.07 -20.29
CA GLY A 57 -4.18 31.45 -21.15
C GLY A 57 -5.58 31.52 -20.55
N THR A 58 -5.84 31.06 -19.33
CA THR A 58 -7.23 30.98 -18.81
C THR A 58 -7.49 32.03 -17.74
N LEU A 59 -8.14 33.13 -18.13
CA LEU A 59 -8.62 34.19 -17.25
C LEU A 59 -9.80 33.69 -16.40
N VAL A 60 -9.52 33.19 -15.20
CA VAL A 60 -10.47 33.22 -14.08
C VAL A 60 -9.81 34.03 -12.98
N LYS A 61 -10.49 35.10 -12.53
CA LYS A 61 -10.03 35.97 -11.44
C LYS A 61 -10.08 35.21 -10.10
N PRO A 62 -8.94 35.03 -9.40
CA PRO A 62 -8.89 35.26 -7.98
C PRO A 62 -8.11 36.54 -7.69
N GLN A 63 -8.63 37.32 -6.75
CA GLN A 63 -8.04 38.56 -6.25
C GLN A 63 -6.74 38.28 -5.49
N ILE A 64 -5.61 38.22 -6.19
CA ILE A 64 -4.27 38.38 -5.59
C ILE A 64 -3.44 39.23 -6.57
N SER A 65 -2.84 40.31 -6.07
CA SER A 65 -2.15 41.35 -6.86
C SER A 65 -1.01 40.80 -7.74
N PRO A 66 -0.92 41.18 -9.04
CA PRO A 66 -0.03 40.58 -10.03
C PRO A 66 1.33 41.31 -10.18
N GLU A 67 1.95 41.70 -9.07
CA GLU A 67 3.30 42.25 -9.10
C GLU A 67 4.21 41.36 -8.28
N GLN A 68 5.15 40.69 -8.97
CA GLN A 68 6.16 39.72 -8.51
C GLN A 68 5.84 38.26 -8.83
N ILE A 69 6.13 37.85 -10.07
CA ILE A 69 6.38 36.45 -10.40
C ILE A 69 7.76 36.37 -11.05
N THR A 70 8.65 35.57 -10.45
CA THR A 70 10.02 35.34 -10.92
C THR A 70 10.05 33.98 -11.64
N PRO A 71 10.61 33.86 -12.86
CA PRO A 71 10.78 32.57 -13.52
C PRO A 71 11.61 31.62 -12.67
N LEU A 72 11.35 30.31 -12.80
CA LEU A 72 12.15 29.27 -12.16
C LEU A 72 13.62 29.50 -12.55
N PRO A 73 14.56 29.63 -11.59
CA PRO A 73 15.96 29.75 -11.94
C PRO A 73 16.36 28.53 -12.78
N ALA A 74 17.19 28.74 -13.81
CA ALA A 74 17.70 27.66 -14.66
C ALA A 74 18.36 26.53 -13.83
N ASP A 75 18.77 26.87 -12.60
CA ASP A 75 19.46 26.04 -11.63
C ASP A 75 18.55 25.34 -10.60
N ALA A 76 17.22 25.35 -10.79
CA ALA A 76 16.33 24.60 -9.90
C ALA A 76 16.74 23.12 -9.84
N PRO A 77 16.71 22.48 -8.65
CA PRO A 77 17.19 21.12 -8.49
C PRO A 77 16.43 20.19 -9.46
N PRO A 78 17.14 19.24 -10.11
CA PRO A 78 16.56 18.40 -11.16
C PRO A 78 15.30 17.65 -10.74
N ASP A 79 15.14 17.38 -9.45
CA ASP A 79 13.98 16.67 -8.89
C ASP A 79 12.69 17.50 -8.92
N ALA A 80 12.79 18.83 -8.90
CA ALA A 80 11.65 19.72 -8.94
C ALA A 80 10.90 19.66 -10.29
N ARG A 81 11.63 19.42 -11.39
CA ARG A 81 11.07 19.26 -12.75
C ARG A 81 10.35 17.93 -12.95
N LEU A 82 10.63 16.92 -12.11
CA LEU A 82 9.99 15.59 -12.23
C LEU A 82 8.50 15.61 -11.85
N LEU A 83 8.04 16.65 -11.17
CA LEU A 83 6.67 16.72 -10.62
C LEU A 83 5.69 17.50 -11.50
N GLU A 84 6.15 18.20 -12.54
CA GLU A 84 5.31 19.09 -13.35
C GLU A 84 4.28 18.35 -14.21
N ASN A 85 4.46 17.06 -14.47
CA ASN A 85 3.59 16.25 -15.33
C ASN A 85 3.29 14.89 -14.70
N LEU A 86 2.46 14.86 -13.67
CA LEU A 86 1.87 13.61 -13.20
C LEU A 86 0.69 13.22 -14.09
N PRO A 87 0.59 11.95 -14.50
CA PRO A 87 -0.49 11.50 -15.35
C PRO A 87 -1.84 11.55 -14.62
N ASP A 88 -2.88 11.89 -15.37
CA ASP A 88 -4.26 11.61 -14.98
C ASP A 88 -4.53 10.10 -15.12
N GLY A 89 -5.42 9.56 -14.28
CA GLY A 89 -5.68 8.13 -14.26
C GLY A 89 -4.65 7.32 -13.49
N LEU A 90 -4.68 6.00 -13.65
CA LEU A 90 -3.86 5.04 -12.92
C LEU A 90 -2.59 4.72 -13.70
N VAL A 91 -1.42 5.00 -13.11
CA VAL A 91 -0.12 4.62 -13.66
C VAL A 91 0.71 3.89 -12.62
N ILE A 92 1.16 2.68 -12.95
CA ILE A 92 1.95 1.84 -12.06
C ILE A 92 3.42 2.02 -12.39
N ALA A 93 4.25 2.25 -11.36
CA ALA A 93 5.69 2.22 -11.52
C ALA A 93 6.14 0.78 -11.83
N ILE A 94 6.83 0.60 -12.96
CA ILE A 94 7.31 -0.71 -13.40
C ILE A 94 8.73 -0.90 -12.86
N PRO A 95 9.00 -1.91 -12.02
CA PRO A 95 10.33 -2.13 -11.46
C PRO A 95 11.37 -2.30 -12.57
N GLU A 96 12.54 -1.67 -12.42
CA GLU A 96 13.60 -1.70 -13.44
C GLU A 96 13.95 -3.13 -13.92
N PRO A 97 14.02 -4.17 -13.07
CA PRO A 97 14.24 -5.52 -13.57
C PRO A 97 13.18 -6.00 -14.56
N LEU A 98 11.90 -5.69 -14.33
CA LEU A 98 10.82 -6.04 -15.25
C LEU A 98 10.87 -5.18 -16.52
N MET A 99 11.22 -3.90 -16.40
CA MET A 99 11.41 -3.01 -17.53
C MET A 99 12.53 -3.52 -18.45
N GLN A 100 13.68 -3.88 -17.89
CA GLN A 100 14.82 -4.36 -18.67
C GLN A 100 14.52 -5.69 -19.38
N LEU A 101 13.84 -6.63 -18.71
CA LEU A 101 13.39 -7.88 -19.34
C LEU A 101 12.41 -7.60 -20.51
N THR A 102 11.53 -6.62 -20.33
CA THR A 102 10.60 -6.18 -21.39
C THR A 102 11.37 -5.59 -22.58
N ILE A 103 12.31 -4.68 -22.34
CA ILE A 103 13.14 -4.07 -23.39
C ILE A 103 13.93 -5.15 -24.14
N ASN A 104 14.59 -6.05 -23.41
CA ASN A 104 15.38 -7.13 -24.01
C ASN A 104 14.53 -8.06 -24.89
N SER A 105 13.28 -8.35 -24.49
CA SER A 105 12.41 -9.26 -25.23
C SER A 105 11.71 -8.63 -26.44
N PHE A 106 11.51 -7.31 -26.44
CA PHE A 106 10.70 -6.60 -27.44
C PHE A 106 11.49 -5.65 -28.34
N GLY A 107 12.64 -5.15 -27.87
CA GLY A 107 13.46 -4.12 -28.50
C GLY A 107 12.99 -2.71 -28.17
N GLU A 108 13.94 -1.78 -28.00
CA GLU A 108 13.65 -0.36 -27.72
C GLU A 108 12.82 0.28 -28.85
N GLU A 109 13.17 -0.02 -30.11
CA GLU A 109 12.46 0.49 -31.30
C GLU A 109 10.95 0.22 -31.27
N ARG A 110 10.54 -0.93 -30.72
CA ARG A 110 9.14 -1.33 -30.66
C ARG A 110 8.38 -0.68 -29.51
N LEU A 111 9.06 -0.43 -28.39
CA LEU A 111 8.47 0.19 -27.21
C LEU A 111 8.43 1.72 -27.35
N GLY A 112 9.34 2.29 -28.14
CA GLY A 112 9.49 3.71 -28.35
C GLY A 112 10.32 4.38 -27.24
N ASP A 113 11.35 5.11 -27.64
CA ASP A 113 12.30 5.76 -26.72
C ASP A 113 11.60 6.69 -25.72
N GLU A 114 10.57 7.41 -26.17
CA GLU A 114 9.83 8.35 -25.32
C GLU A 114 9.00 7.63 -24.25
N ALA A 115 8.32 6.53 -24.60
CA ALA A 115 7.54 5.75 -23.64
C ALA A 115 8.46 5.07 -22.61
N ILE A 116 9.61 4.54 -23.04
CA ILE A 116 10.64 4.00 -22.12
C ILE A 116 11.15 5.09 -21.18
N ARG A 117 11.49 6.26 -21.72
CA ARG A 117 11.97 7.41 -20.93
C ARG A 117 10.95 7.84 -19.89
N GLU A 118 9.68 7.93 -20.29
CA GLU A 118 8.59 8.30 -19.39
C GLU A 118 8.36 7.26 -18.29
N ALA A 119 8.33 5.97 -18.65
CA ALA A 119 8.18 4.90 -17.66
C ALA A 119 9.33 4.89 -16.64
N ARG A 120 10.58 5.10 -17.08
CA ARG A 120 11.74 5.24 -16.19
C ARG A 120 11.67 6.49 -15.33
N ARG A 121 11.20 7.61 -15.88
CA ARG A 121 10.99 8.87 -15.14
C ARG A 121 9.98 8.66 -14.01
N LEU A 122 8.85 8.03 -14.30
CA LEU A 122 7.81 7.74 -13.31
C LEU A 122 8.28 6.72 -12.26
N ASN A 123 9.06 5.70 -12.66
CA ASN A 123 9.66 4.77 -11.70
C ASN A 123 10.62 5.48 -10.74
N LYS A 124 11.52 6.33 -11.26
CA LYS A 124 12.43 7.14 -10.43
C LYS A 124 11.65 8.04 -9.46
N LEU A 125 10.58 8.67 -9.93
CA LEU A 125 9.75 9.51 -9.08
C LEU A 125 9.05 8.69 -7.99
N ALA A 126 8.51 7.51 -8.33
CA ALA A 126 7.88 6.61 -7.38
C ALA A 126 8.86 6.15 -6.29
N ASP A 127 10.10 5.81 -6.67
CA ASP A 127 11.18 5.45 -5.74
C ASP A 127 11.51 6.59 -4.77
N ILE A 128 11.63 7.83 -5.28
CA ILE A 128 11.90 9.03 -4.45
C ILE A 128 10.79 9.25 -3.42
N LEU A 129 9.54 9.00 -3.81
CA LEU A 129 8.35 9.24 -2.98
C LEU A 129 7.98 8.05 -2.09
N GLY A 130 8.63 6.89 -2.25
CA GLY A 130 8.28 5.67 -1.55
C GLY A 130 6.89 5.13 -1.92
N VAL A 131 6.40 5.40 -3.14
CA VAL A 131 5.10 4.95 -3.65
C VAL A 131 5.30 3.93 -4.78
N CYS A 132 4.25 3.21 -5.16
CA CYS A 132 4.34 2.22 -6.24
C CYS A 132 3.73 2.67 -7.58
N GLY A 133 3.32 3.93 -7.66
CA GLY A 133 2.62 4.47 -8.81
C GLY A 133 1.84 5.73 -8.46
N PHE A 134 1.03 6.18 -9.41
CA PHE A 134 0.23 7.39 -9.31
C PHE A 134 -1.20 7.12 -9.73
N TRP A 135 -2.16 7.71 -9.04
CA TRP A 135 -3.56 7.69 -9.42
C TRP A 135 -4.17 9.07 -9.26
N ASN A 136 -4.64 9.67 -10.37
CA ASN A 136 -5.19 11.03 -10.37
C ASN A 136 -4.26 12.02 -9.67
N GLN A 137 -2.99 12.03 -10.09
CA GLN A 137 -1.93 12.89 -9.54
C GLN A 137 -1.62 12.66 -8.04
N ARG A 138 -2.00 11.50 -7.47
CA ARG A 138 -1.66 11.11 -6.10
C ARG A 138 -0.70 9.94 -6.10
N GLY A 139 0.29 9.95 -5.22
CA GLY A 139 1.12 8.77 -4.98
C GLY A 139 0.29 7.61 -4.40
N ILE A 140 0.54 6.40 -4.88
CA ILE A 140 -0.13 5.18 -4.41
C ILE A 140 0.76 4.47 -3.39
N GLU A 141 0.37 4.52 -2.12
CA GLU A 141 1.05 3.80 -1.04
C GLU A 141 0.58 2.35 -0.93
N PHE A 142 1.02 1.49 -1.84
CA PHE A 142 0.63 0.08 -1.86
C PHE A 142 1.77 -0.86 -1.48
N ARG A 143 1.98 -0.99 -0.16
CA ARG A 143 3.08 -1.77 0.43
C ARG A 143 3.11 -3.27 0.14
N PHE A 144 2.07 -3.80 -0.51
CA PHE A 144 1.91 -5.23 -0.76
C PHE A 144 2.61 -5.70 -2.04
N LEU A 145 3.16 -4.80 -2.87
CA LEU A 145 3.87 -5.17 -4.10
C LEU A 145 5.32 -5.61 -3.90
N LEU A 146 5.98 -5.17 -2.84
CA LEU A 146 7.38 -5.49 -2.60
C LEU A 146 7.56 -6.07 -1.20
N PRO A 147 8.46 -7.08 -1.02
CA PRO A 147 8.98 -7.47 0.27
C PRO A 147 9.40 -6.21 1.06
N GLN A 148 8.88 -6.05 2.28
CA GLN A 148 9.31 -4.94 3.13
C GLN A 148 10.69 -5.31 3.71
N SER A 149 11.75 -4.97 2.98
CA SER A 149 13.11 -5.01 3.51
C SER A 149 13.33 -3.79 4.43
N GLY A 150 14.07 -3.98 5.52
CA GLY A 150 14.55 -2.85 6.33
C GLY A 150 13.69 -2.43 7.53
N ARG A 151 12.57 -3.11 7.84
CA ARG A 151 11.85 -2.93 9.13
C ARG A 151 12.76 -3.12 10.35
N LEU A 152 13.81 -3.93 10.18
CA LEU A 152 14.87 -4.16 11.16
C LEU A 152 15.51 -2.88 11.65
N SER A 153 15.83 -1.91 10.77
CA SER A 153 16.57 -0.71 11.17
C SER A 153 15.82 0.10 12.24
N ALA A 154 14.51 0.25 12.07
CA ALA A 154 13.65 0.94 13.04
C ALA A 154 13.49 0.16 14.37
N LEU A 155 13.56 -1.17 14.33
CA LEU A 155 13.49 -2.04 15.51
C LEU A 155 14.82 -2.11 16.28
N MET A 156 15.95 -2.13 15.58
CA MET A 156 17.29 -2.16 16.17
C MET A 156 17.56 -0.90 17.00
N GLY A 157 17.10 0.26 16.52
CA GLY A 157 17.13 1.50 17.30
C GLY A 157 16.34 1.45 18.62
N ARG A 158 15.50 0.42 18.84
CA ARG A 158 14.71 0.21 20.06
C ARG A 158 15.26 -0.89 20.97
N LEU A 159 16.22 -1.69 20.49
CA LEU A 159 16.90 -2.72 21.27
C LEU A 159 18.19 -2.20 21.93
N THR A 160 18.33 -0.89 22.09
CA THR A 160 19.55 -0.14 22.46
C THR A 160 20.31 -0.65 23.68
N ASN A 161 19.66 -1.43 24.55
CA ASN A 161 20.27 -1.93 25.79
C ASN A 161 20.94 -3.31 25.63
N ARG A 162 20.92 -3.92 24.44
CA ARG A 162 21.56 -5.23 24.16
C ARG A 162 22.77 -5.09 23.26
N SER A 163 23.71 -6.02 23.33
CA SER A 163 24.83 -6.05 22.40
C SER A 163 24.36 -6.35 20.97
N GLU A 164 25.05 -5.83 19.95
CA GLU A 164 24.69 -6.05 18.53
C GLU A 164 24.60 -7.55 18.18
N MET A 165 25.48 -8.36 18.77
CA MET A 165 25.48 -9.82 18.63
C MET A 165 24.19 -10.49 19.14
N GLU A 166 23.55 -9.94 20.16
CA GLU A 166 22.27 -10.45 20.70
C GLU A 166 21.07 -9.88 19.95
N GLN A 167 21.18 -8.65 19.45
CA GLN A 167 20.09 -8.01 18.71
C GLN A 167 19.85 -8.68 17.36
N LEU A 168 20.91 -9.04 16.63
CA LEU A 168 20.80 -9.54 15.26
C LEU A 168 19.98 -10.84 15.14
N PRO A 169 20.16 -11.89 15.97
CA PRO A 169 19.34 -13.10 15.91
C PRO A 169 17.87 -12.83 16.23
N ILE A 170 17.58 -11.98 17.22
CA ILE A 170 16.21 -11.61 17.62
C ILE A 170 15.53 -10.88 16.48
N ALA A 171 16.23 -9.91 15.90
CA ALA A 171 15.71 -9.08 14.83
C ALA A 171 15.44 -9.94 13.58
N ARG A 172 16.36 -10.84 13.20
CA ARG A 172 16.14 -11.82 12.11
C ARG A 172 14.93 -12.72 12.37
N ALA A 173 14.81 -13.28 13.58
CA ALA A 173 13.67 -14.14 13.94
C ALA A 173 12.34 -13.37 13.90
N LEU A 174 12.34 -12.09 14.29
CA LEU A 174 11.17 -11.23 14.20
C LEU A 174 10.83 -10.88 12.75
N GLU A 175 11.82 -10.54 11.92
CA GLU A 175 11.63 -10.26 10.49
C GLU A 175 11.08 -11.49 9.75
N GLU A 176 11.57 -12.69 10.06
CA GLU A 176 11.04 -13.94 9.52
C GLU A 176 9.57 -14.15 9.91
N ARG A 177 9.18 -13.80 11.14
CA ARG A 177 7.78 -13.91 11.58
C ARG A 177 6.90 -12.86 10.90
N LEU A 178 7.35 -11.61 10.86
CA LEU A 178 6.62 -10.51 10.22
C LEU A 178 6.48 -10.72 8.71
N SER A 179 7.49 -11.30 8.05
CA SER A 179 7.42 -11.59 6.61
C SER A 179 6.36 -12.64 6.30
N ARG A 180 6.18 -13.65 7.16
CA ARG A 180 5.06 -14.60 7.05
C ARG A 180 3.72 -13.88 7.18
N ILE A 181 3.61 -12.90 8.06
CA ILE A 181 2.37 -12.10 8.20
C ILE A 181 2.10 -11.31 6.92
N ASP A 182 3.10 -10.59 6.43
CA ASP A 182 2.99 -9.82 5.19
C ASP A 182 2.64 -10.73 4.00
N ASP A 183 3.18 -11.95 3.96
CA ASP A 183 2.88 -12.94 2.93
C ASP A 183 1.43 -13.39 2.92
N HIS A 184 0.83 -13.60 4.09
CA HIS A 184 -0.60 -13.91 4.20
C HIS A 184 -1.45 -12.73 3.74
N ILE A 185 -1.09 -11.51 4.12
CA ILE A 185 -1.81 -10.31 3.69
C ILE A 185 -1.71 -10.16 2.17
N ARG A 186 -0.52 -10.30 1.58
CA ARG A 186 -0.34 -10.27 0.12
C ARG A 186 -1.13 -11.34 -0.59
N ALA A 187 -1.19 -12.54 -0.04
CA ALA A 187 -2.00 -13.62 -0.60
C ALA A 187 -3.49 -13.30 -0.50
N TYR A 188 -3.95 -12.68 0.58
CA TYR A 188 -5.34 -12.25 0.74
C TYR A 188 -5.71 -11.17 -0.28
N VAL A 189 -4.86 -10.15 -0.43
CA VAL A 189 -5.00 -9.13 -1.48
C VAL A 189 -5.01 -9.77 -2.86
N GLY A 190 -4.08 -10.70 -3.10
CA GLY A 190 -4.02 -11.49 -4.34
C GLY A 190 -5.30 -12.29 -4.60
N TRP A 191 -5.92 -12.83 -3.56
CA TRP A 191 -7.21 -13.49 -3.67
C TRP A 191 -8.34 -12.51 -3.97
N LEU A 192 -8.42 -11.38 -3.27
CA LEU A 192 -9.42 -10.33 -3.48
C LEU A 192 -9.41 -9.84 -4.93
N VAL A 193 -8.23 -9.49 -5.48
CA VAL A 193 -8.14 -9.00 -6.88
C VAL A 193 -8.51 -10.08 -7.91
N THR A 194 -8.54 -11.35 -7.52
CA THR A 194 -9.04 -12.46 -8.37
C THR A 194 -10.48 -12.89 -8.08
N ASN A 195 -11.10 -12.38 -7.02
CA ASN A 195 -12.44 -12.77 -6.58
C ASN A 195 -13.50 -11.95 -7.33
N LEU A 196 -14.27 -12.60 -8.20
CA LEU A 196 -15.27 -11.92 -9.05
C LEU A 196 -16.31 -11.09 -8.28
N ASN A 197 -16.75 -11.55 -7.10
CA ASN A 197 -17.73 -10.81 -6.29
C ASN A 197 -17.12 -9.51 -5.77
N PHE A 198 -15.91 -9.59 -5.19
CA PHE A 198 -15.18 -8.39 -4.75
C PHE A 198 -14.99 -7.42 -5.91
N LYS A 199 -14.55 -7.92 -7.07
CA LYS A 199 -14.36 -7.10 -8.26
C LYS A 199 -15.64 -6.36 -8.64
N THR A 200 -16.74 -7.10 -8.78
CA THR A 200 -18.02 -6.56 -9.23
C THR A 200 -18.54 -5.49 -8.27
N GLU A 201 -18.50 -5.75 -6.97
CA GLU A 201 -18.90 -4.77 -5.94
C GLU A 201 -18.00 -3.53 -5.95
N HIS A 202 -16.69 -3.73 -6.12
CA HIS A 202 -15.74 -2.63 -6.15
C HIS A 202 -15.86 -1.79 -7.43
N GLU A 203 -16.12 -2.41 -8.59
CA GLU A 203 -16.42 -1.73 -9.86
C GLU A 203 -17.70 -0.91 -9.74
N GLN A 204 -18.75 -1.48 -9.15
CA GLN A 204 -20.01 -0.76 -8.88
C GLN A 204 -19.76 0.45 -7.98
N LEU A 205 -18.99 0.31 -6.91
CA LEU A 205 -18.62 1.43 -6.04
C LEU A 205 -17.82 2.50 -6.80
N CYS A 206 -16.88 2.11 -7.66
CA CYS A 206 -16.10 3.04 -8.47
C CYS A 206 -16.96 3.81 -9.48
N GLU A 207 -17.94 3.13 -10.08
CA GLU A 207 -18.86 3.74 -11.04
C GLU A 207 -19.86 4.68 -10.36
N GLU A 208 -20.42 4.24 -9.23
CA GLU A 208 -21.41 4.99 -8.43
C GLU A 208 -20.84 6.33 -7.95
N PHE A 209 -19.55 6.37 -7.60
CA PHE A 209 -18.88 7.55 -7.01
C PHE A 209 -17.67 8.03 -7.82
N ARG A 210 -17.72 7.92 -9.15
CA ARG A 210 -16.59 8.26 -10.02
C ARG A 210 -16.09 9.69 -9.81
N GLU A 211 -16.99 10.65 -9.68
CA GLU A 211 -16.65 12.07 -9.51
C GLU A 211 -16.01 12.35 -8.14
N GLU A 212 -16.59 11.82 -7.07
CA GLU A 212 -16.04 11.92 -5.72
C GLU A 212 -14.69 11.24 -5.61
N LEU A 213 -14.50 10.07 -6.22
CA LEU A 213 -13.22 9.37 -6.25
C LEU A 213 -12.16 10.13 -7.03
N ALA A 214 -12.53 10.79 -8.15
CA ALA A 214 -11.60 11.66 -8.87
C ALA A 214 -11.16 12.86 -8.00
N MET A 215 -12.11 13.48 -7.30
CA MET A 215 -11.85 14.67 -6.47
C MET A 215 -11.16 14.38 -5.15
N GLN A 216 -11.56 13.31 -4.45
CA GLN A 216 -11.20 13.04 -3.05
C GLN A 216 -10.41 11.75 -2.85
N GLY A 217 -10.38 10.85 -3.84
CA GLY A 217 -9.81 9.52 -3.69
C GLY A 217 -10.66 8.63 -2.79
N PHE A 218 -10.15 7.44 -2.47
CA PHE A 218 -10.83 6.55 -1.52
C PHE A 218 -10.59 7.04 -0.08
N PRO A 219 -11.64 7.19 0.73
CA PRO A 219 -11.45 7.47 2.15
C PRO A 219 -10.88 6.23 2.85
N THR A 220 -10.06 6.42 3.88
CA THR A 220 -9.66 5.33 4.77
C THR A 220 -10.73 5.08 5.83
N ARG A 221 -10.72 3.88 6.43
CA ARG A 221 -11.63 3.53 7.52
C ARG A 221 -11.54 4.53 8.68
N ARG A 222 -10.32 5.01 8.98
CA ARG A 222 -10.07 6.04 10.01
C ARG A 222 -10.68 7.39 9.65
N GLN A 223 -10.61 7.79 8.38
CA GLN A 223 -11.27 9.02 7.93
C GLN A 223 -12.79 8.89 8.10
N ILE A 224 -13.37 7.74 7.77
CA ILE A 224 -14.82 7.50 7.92
C ILE A 224 -15.24 7.48 9.40
N THR A 225 -14.47 6.85 10.30
CA THR A 225 -14.81 6.83 11.74
C THR A 225 -14.70 8.19 12.42
N SER A 226 -13.83 9.07 11.92
CA SER A 226 -13.70 10.44 12.45
C SER A 226 -14.93 11.31 12.18
N VAL A 227 -15.75 10.94 11.18
CA VAL A 227 -17.01 11.60 10.88
C VAL A 227 -18.12 10.96 11.72
N CYS A 228 -18.86 11.80 12.46
CA CYS A 228 -20.04 11.37 13.20
C CYS A 228 -21.00 10.60 12.28
N GLU A 229 -21.49 9.44 12.73
CA GLU A 229 -22.34 8.53 11.92
C GLU A 229 -23.52 9.25 11.27
N SER A 230 -24.21 10.10 12.02
CA SER A 230 -25.36 10.90 11.54
C SER A 230 -25.03 11.90 10.43
N LYS A 231 -23.74 12.16 10.16
CA LYS A 231 -23.25 13.12 9.17
C LYS A 231 -22.45 12.46 8.05
N ARG A 232 -22.36 11.12 8.01
CA ARG A 232 -21.67 10.43 6.92
C ARG A 232 -22.44 10.64 5.62
N SER A 233 -21.74 11.12 4.59
CA SER A 233 -22.33 11.15 3.24
C SER A 233 -22.58 9.73 2.74
N LEU A 234 -23.47 9.59 1.76
CA LEU A 234 -23.74 8.29 1.12
C LEU A 234 -22.45 7.63 0.63
N PHE A 235 -21.54 8.41 0.02
CA PHE A 235 -20.21 7.95 -0.39
C PHE A 235 -19.42 7.29 0.76
N HIS A 236 -19.28 7.97 1.91
CA HIS A 236 -18.53 7.43 3.05
C HIS A 236 -19.19 6.17 3.63
N GLN A 237 -20.53 6.13 3.67
CA GLN A 237 -21.27 4.96 4.12
C GLN A 237 -21.06 3.76 3.19
N ARG A 238 -21.17 3.96 1.87
CA ARG A 238 -20.98 2.89 0.89
C ARG A 238 -19.54 2.36 0.87
N CYS A 239 -18.54 3.23 1.03
CA CYS A 239 -17.16 2.81 1.25
C CYS A 239 -17.01 2.02 2.55
N TRP A 240 -17.62 2.46 3.65
CA TRP A 240 -17.59 1.75 4.94
C TRP A 240 -18.14 0.33 4.81
N ASP A 241 -19.35 0.20 4.24
CA ASP A 241 -20.03 -1.08 4.09
C ASP A 241 -19.17 -2.04 3.23
N HIS A 242 -18.58 -1.53 2.14
CA HIS A 242 -17.67 -2.31 1.31
C HIS A 242 -16.41 -2.75 2.08
N TYR A 243 -15.82 -1.86 2.89
CA TYR A 243 -14.63 -2.18 3.68
C TYR A 243 -14.93 -3.17 4.81
N GLU A 244 -16.08 -3.05 5.45
CA GLU A 244 -16.53 -3.99 6.47
C GLU A 244 -16.80 -5.38 5.86
N HIS A 245 -17.45 -5.42 4.70
CA HIS A 245 -17.75 -6.67 3.99
C HIS A 245 -16.48 -7.46 3.63
N TRP A 246 -15.42 -6.77 3.22
CA TRP A 246 -14.15 -7.37 2.75
C TRP A 246 -12.98 -7.22 3.74
N ILE A 247 -13.23 -6.81 4.98
CA ILE A 247 -12.22 -6.58 6.03
C ILE A 247 -11.04 -5.72 5.53
N LEU A 248 -11.38 -4.54 5.01
CA LEU A 248 -10.42 -3.55 4.50
C LEU A 248 -10.25 -2.37 5.47
N ASP A 249 -9.04 -1.82 5.50
CA ASP A 249 -8.76 -0.50 6.08
C ASP A 249 -9.00 0.62 5.05
N GLY A 250 -8.99 0.29 3.76
CA GLY A 250 -9.26 1.22 2.68
C GLY A 250 -8.86 0.64 1.33
N VAL A 251 -8.72 1.52 0.34
CA VAL A 251 -8.27 1.18 -1.02
C VAL A 251 -7.26 2.24 -1.45
N ALA A 252 -6.10 1.84 -1.97
CA ALA A 252 -5.06 2.79 -2.38
C ALA A 252 -5.38 3.44 -3.73
N ALA A 253 -5.93 2.64 -4.64
CA ALA A 253 -6.35 2.98 -5.99
C ALA A 253 -7.29 1.89 -6.52
N PRO A 254 -8.01 2.07 -7.64
CA PRO A 254 -8.89 1.05 -8.20
C PRO A 254 -8.16 -0.30 -8.37
N GLY A 255 -8.70 -1.35 -7.75
CA GLY A 255 -8.09 -2.68 -7.76
C GLY A 255 -6.91 -2.89 -6.79
N MET A 256 -6.67 -1.96 -5.86
CA MET A 256 -5.61 -2.06 -4.84
C MET A 256 -6.19 -2.01 -3.40
N PRO A 257 -6.86 -3.08 -2.95
CA PRO A 257 -7.44 -3.12 -1.61
C PRO A 257 -6.37 -3.16 -0.52
N ILE A 258 -6.57 -2.43 0.57
CA ILE A 258 -5.72 -2.41 1.75
C ILE A 258 -6.42 -3.18 2.87
N PRO A 259 -6.03 -4.42 3.19
CA PRO A 259 -6.66 -5.18 4.26
C PRO A 259 -6.39 -4.58 5.64
N VAL A 260 -7.32 -4.75 6.57
CA VAL A 260 -7.08 -4.44 7.99
C VAL A 260 -5.91 -5.27 8.48
N SER A 261 -4.81 -4.64 8.87
CA SER A 261 -3.64 -5.38 9.34
C SER A 261 -3.82 -5.85 10.79
N PRO A 262 -3.21 -6.98 11.19
CA PRO A 262 -3.19 -7.38 12.59
C PRO A 262 -2.48 -6.33 13.43
N HIS A 263 -3.13 -5.92 14.51
CA HIS A 263 -2.57 -4.99 15.49
C HIS A 263 -2.09 -5.82 16.67
N PHE A 264 -0.77 -5.96 16.76
CA PHE A 264 -0.12 -6.49 17.95
C PHE A 264 0.13 -5.34 18.91
N PRO A 265 -0.09 -5.52 20.22
CA PRO A 265 0.13 -4.48 21.18
C PRO A 265 1.59 -4.05 21.11
N ASN A 266 1.78 -2.74 21.10
CA ASN A 266 3.07 -2.18 21.40
C ASN A 266 3.29 -2.40 22.90
N LEU A 267 4.29 -3.22 23.27
CA LEU A 267 4.61 -3.50 24.68
C LEU A 267 4.91 -2.22 25.49
N LEU A 268 5.20 -1.11 24.82
CA LEU A 268 5.42 0.22 25.40
C LEU A 268 4.16 1.07 25.54
N GLN A 269 3.04 0.63 24.95
CA GLN A 269 1.71 1.26 25.03
C GLN A 269 0.72 0.31 25.72
N ALA A 270 1.20 -0.56 26.61
CA ALA A 270 0.30 -1.19 27.57
C ALA A 270 -0.46 -0.06 28.26
N ASP A 271 -1.79 -0.15 28.27
CA ASP A 271 -2.60 0.82 29.00
C ASP A 271 -2.16 0.75 30.47
N SER A 272 -1.42 1.77 30.90
CA SER A 272 -0.74 1.77 32.19
C SER A 272 -1.72 1.74 33.36
N GLU A 273 -2.97 2.13 33.10
CA GLU A 273 -4.03 2.18 34.11
C GLU A 273 -4.73 0.84 34.29
N THR A 274 -4.97 0.11 33.19
CA THR A 274 -5.69 -1.17 33.23
C THR A 274 -4.77 -2.39 33.23
N GLY A 275 -3.53 -2.24 32.76
CA GLY A 275 -2.62 -3.35 32.49
C GLY A 275 -3.08 -4.28 31.36
N VAL A 276 -4.14 -3.90 30.62
CA VAL A 276 -4.72 -4.72 29.56
C VAL A 276 -4.02 -4.45 28.23
N LEU A 277 -3.59 -5.52 27.57
CA LEU A 277 -3.06 -5.49 26.22
C LEU A 277 -4.16 -5.92 25.24
N ASN A 278 -4.65 -4.96 24.45
CA ASN A 278 -5.62 -5.27 23.41
C ASN A 278 -4.90 -5.79 22.16
N HIS A 279 -5.33 -6.95 21.68
CA HIS A 279 -4.90 -7.55 20.42
C HIS A 279 -6.06 -7.50 19.42
N THR A 280 -5.80 -7.10 18.18
CA THR A 280 -6.80 -7.18 17.11
C THR A 280 -6.25 -8.02 15.98
N ILE A 281 -6.79 -9.24 15.84
CA ILE A 281 -6.46 -10.16 14.75
C ILE A 281 -7.68 -10.20 13.82
N PRO A 282 -7.55 -9.76 12.55
CA PRO A 282 -8.63 -9.83 11.58
C PRO A 282 -9.06 -11.27 11.29
N ASP A 283 -10.36 -11.48 11.05
CA ASP A 283 -10.93 -12.81 10.80
C ASP A 283 -10.39 -13.51 9.54
N TYR A 284 -9.81 -12.77 8.59
CA TYR A 284 -9.20 -13.37 7.40
C TYR A 284 -7.81 -13.97 7.69
N PHE A 285 -7.22 -13.72 8.85
CA PHE A 285 -5.85 -14.11 9.14
C PHE A 285 -5.79 -15.58 9.57
N PRO A 286 -4.93 -16.43 8.95
CA PRO A 286 -4.79 -17.79 9.43
C PRO A 286 -4.11 -17.80 10.78
N ILE A 287 -4.71 -18.52 11.70
CA ILE A 287 -4.06 -18.81 12.96
C ILE A 287 -3.69 -20.30 12.93
N SER A 288 -2.40 -20.56 12.88
CA SER A 288 -1.81 -21.89 12.97
C SER A 288 -1.03 -22.03 14.27
N GLY A 289 -1.22 -23.15 14.98
CA GLY A 289 -0.51 -23.48 16.23
C GLY A 289 -1.22 -24.57 17.02
N ASN A 290 -0.50 -25.39 17.79
CA ASN A 290 -1.09 -26.42 18.64
C ASN A 290 -1.40 -25.84 20.02
N SER A 291 -2.68 -25.64 20.40
CA SER A 291 -3.21 -25.45 21.78
C SER A 291 -4.61 -24.79 21.79
N TRP A 292 -5.15 -24.54 23.00
CA TRP A 292 -6.40 -23.85 23.38
C TRP A 292 -6.84 -22.65 22.53
N PHE A 293 -5.89 -21.98 21.86
CA PHE A 293 -6.21 -20.91 20.91
C PHE A 293 -6.98 -21.45 19.69
N LEU A 294 -6.72 -22.69 19.26
CA LEU A 294 -7.53 -23.39 18.26
C LEU A 294 -8.93 -23.72 18.76
N ASP A 295 -9.11 -24.07 20.04
CA ASP A 295 -10.44 -24.36 20.62
C ASP A 295 -11.28 -23.07 20.69
N MET A 296 -10.66 -21.94 21.06
CA MET A 296 -11.27 -20.61 21.00
C MET A 296 -11.60 -20.18 19.56
N LEU A 297 -10.85 -20.66 18.57
CA LEU A 297 -11.11 -20.43 17.15
C LEU A 297 -12.05 -21.46 16.53
N ASP A 298 -12.29 -22.60 17.15
CA ASP A 298 -13.39 -23.45 16.77
C ASP A 298 -14.74 -22.74 17.01
N GLU A 299 -14.79 -21.73 17.90
CA GLU A 299 -15.90 -20.75 17.92
C GLU A 299 -15.92 -19.85 16.67
N THR A 300 -14.77 -19.50 16.08
CA THR A 300 -14.70 -18.89 14.74
C THR A 300 -15.07 -19.84 13.60
N ARG A 301 -15.39 -21.13 13.83
CA ARG A 301 -16.15 -21.92 12.82
C ARG A 301 -17.50 -21.27 12.49
N LEU A 302 -18.09 -20.53 13.44
CA LEU A 302 -19.24 -19.68 13.18
C LEU A 302 -18.91 -18.55 12.21
N THR A 303 -17.64 -18.12 12.09
CA THR A 303 -17.25 -17.00 11.23
C THR A 303 -17.46 -17.30 9.75
N SER A 304 -17.25 -18.54 9.27
CA SER A 304 -17.63 -18.88 7.89
C SER A 304 -19.14 -18.85 7.65
N GLN A 305 -19.96 -19.07 8.68
CA GLN A 305 -21.42 -18.87 8.60
C GLN A 305 -21.80 -17.38 8.68
N ARG A 306 -21.02 -16.58 9.43
CA ARG A 306 -21.22 -15.13 9.58
C ARG A 306 -20.72 -14.31 8.39
N MET A 307 -19.72 -14.82 7.65
CA MET A 307 -19.06 -14.11 6.55
C MET A 307 -18.99 -15.00 5.29
N PRO A 308 -20.14 -15.31 4.65
CA PRO A 308 -20.19 -16.17 3.47
C PRO A 308 -19.32 -15.66 2.31
N GLN A 309 -19.14 -14.34 2.18
CA GLN A 309 -18.28 -13.72 1.18
C GLN A 309 -16.80 -14.11 1.30
N LEU A 310 -16.34 -14.49 2.49
CA LEU A 310 -14.97 -14.93 2.75
C LEU A 310 -14.80 -16.45 2.75
N ALA A 311 -15.86 -17.23 2.56
CA ALA A 311 -15.81 -18.69 2.64
C ALA A 311 -14.70 -19.29 1.75
N GLY A 312 -14.59 -18.82 0.51
CA GLY A 312 -13.56 -19.29 -0.42
C GLY A 312 -12.12 -18.98 0.04
N TRP A 313 -11.90 -17.87 0.74
CA TRP A 313 -10.60 -17.55 1.35
C TRP A 313 -10.33 -18.42 2.58
N LEU A 314 -11.32 -18.56 3.46
CA LEU A 314 -11.22 -19.39 4.66
C LEU A 314 -10.89 -20.84 4.31
N ASP A 315 -11.46 -21.37 3.23
CA ASP A 315 -11.15 -22.72 2.73
C ASP A 315 -9.72 -22.87 2.19
N ILE A 316 -9.09 -21.78 1.72
CA ILE A 316 -7.69 -21.81 1.28
C ILE A 316 -6.76 -21.88 2.49
N ILE A 317 -6.99 -21.03 3.48
CA ILE A 317 -6.09 -20.90 4.64
C ILE A 317 -6.24 -22.03 5.65
N ARG A 318 -7.38 -22.73 5.67
CA ARG A 318 -7.63 -23.92 6.50
C ARG A 318 -6.84 -25.15 6.06
N LYS A 319 -6.31 -25.18 4.83
CA LYS A 319 -5.56 -26.34 4.34
C LYS A 319 -4.19 -26.36 5.01
N GLU A 320 -4.03 -27.29 5.95
CA GLU A 320 -2.76 -27.53 6.65
C GLU A 320 -1.65 -28.03 5.73
N ASP A 321 -2.03 -28.68 4.61
CA ASP A 321 -1.07 -29.18 3.64
C ASP A 321 -0.41 -28.02 2.87
N ALA A 322 0.89 -27.82 3.15
CA ALA A 322 1.73 -26.84 2.48
C ALA A 322 1.78 -27.04 0.96
N GLN A 323 1.63 -28.26 0.45
CA GLN A 323 1.57 -28.52 -1.00
C GLN A 323 0.23 -28.12 -1.62
N ALA A 324 -0.86 -28.20 -0.85
CA ALA A 324 -2.18 -27.74 -1.26
C ALA A 324 -2.38 -26.22 -1.06
N ASN A 325 -1.46 -25.56 -0.36
CA ASN A 325 -1.57 -24.17 0.01
C ASN A 325 -1.37 -23.25 -1.21
N LYS A 326 -2.45 -22.57 -1.60
CA LYS A 326 -2.49 -21.67 -2.77
C LYS A 326 -1.94 -20.26 -2.51
N LEU A 327 -1.48 -19.94 -1.29
CA LEU A 327 -1.03 -18.58 -0.91
C LEU A 327 0.07 -18.04 -1.83
N ALA A 328 1.07 -18.87 -2.17
CA ALA A 328 2.13 -18.47 -3.10
C ALA A 328 1.58 -18.12 -4.50
N GLY A 329 0.56 -18.85 -4.96
CA GLY A 329 -0.14 -18.55 -6.21
C GLY A 329 -0.83 -17.19 -6.18
N TYR A 330 -1.56 -16.89 -5.11
CA TYR A 330 -2.25 -15.59 -4.99
C TYR A 330 -1.29 -14.40 -4.85
N ARG A 331 -0.19 -14.54 -4.10
CA ARG A 331 0.87 -13.50 -4.05
C ARG A 331 1.42 -13.20 -5.44
N ARG A 332 1.72 -14.25 -6.20
CA ARG A 332 2.23 -14.11 -7.57
C ARG A 332 1.20 -13.46 -8.49
N ARG A 333 -0.08 -13.82 -8.38
CA ARG A 333 -1.17 -13.22 -9.15
C ARG A 333 -1.36 -11.74 -8.84
N LEU A 334 -1.19 -11.33 -7.57
CA LEU A 334 -1.20 -9.92 -7.22
C LEU A 334 -0.17 -9.13 -8.04
N LEU A 335 1.09 -9.59 -8.02
CA LEU A 335 2.16 -8.97 -8.78
C LEU A 335 1.87 -8.99 -10.29
N LEU A 336 1.41 -10.14 -10.78
CA LEU A 336 1.10 -10.31 -12.19
C LEU A 336 0.00 -9.33 -12.62
N VAL A 337 -1.13 -9.23 -11.91
CA VAL A 337 -2.22 -8.30 -12.25
C VAL A 337 -1.73 -6.86 -12.28
N ILE A 338 -1.04 -6.43 -11.23
CA ILE A 338 -0.66 -5.02 -11.06
C ILE A 338 0.39 -4.60 -12.09
N TYR A 339 1.46 -5.38 -12.26
CA TYR A 339 2.49 -5.03 -13.24
C TYR A 339 2.08 -5.32 -14.68
N TRP A 340 1.18 -6.28 -14.91
CA TRP A 340 0.58 -6.46 -16.24
C TRP A 340 -0.18 -5.21 -16.66
N ARG A 341 -1.02 -4.66 -15.78
CA ARG A 341 -1.72 -3.38 -16.03
C ARG A 341 -0.74 -2.23 -16.24
N GLY A 342 0.30 -2.15 -15.41
CA GLY A 342 1.37 -1.15 -15.57
C GLY A 342 2.00 -1.18 -16.95
N LEU A 343 2.42 -2.36 -17.42
CA LEU A 343 2.99 -2.54 -18.76
C LEU A 343 1.99 -2.23 -19.87
N MET A 344 0.75 -2.72 -19.77
CA MET A 344 -0.29 -2.45 -20.77
C MET A 344 -0.63 -0.96 -20.85
N SER A 345 -0.58 -0.22 -19.74
CA SER A 345 -0.84 1.22 -19.71
C SER A 345 0.34 2.02 -20.26
N ALA A 346 1.57 1.62 -19.94
CA ALA A 346 2.77 2.27 -20.44
C ALA A 346 3.02 2.02 -21.94
N PHE A 347 2.60 0.86 -22.46
CA PHE A 347 2.88 0.44 -23.84
C PHE A 347 1.65 -0.24 -24.50
N PRO A 348 0.54 0.49 -24.71
CA PRO A 348 -0.75 -0.09 -25.08
C PRO A 348 -0.73 -0.84 -26.42
N GLU A 349 0.00 -0.33 -27.41
CA GLU A 349 0.04 -0.92 -28.76
C GLU A 349 1.02 -2.10 -28.87
N CYS A 350 2.01 -2.17 -27.97
CA CYS A 350 3.12 -3.10 -28.09
C CYS A 350 2.71 -4.55 -27.80
N PHE A 351 1.73 -4.77 -26.91
CA PHE A 351 1.47 -6.10 -26.34
C PHE A 351 0.24 -6.83 -26.89
N VAL A 352 -0.63 -6.16 -27.65
CA VAL A 352 -1.90 -6.72 -28.17
C VAL A 352 -1.69 -8.08 -28.85
N ARG A 353 -0.62 -8.22 -29.65
CA ARG A 353 -0.30 -9.45 -30.41
C ARG A 353 0.83 -10.27 -29.82
N SER A 354 1.32 -9.93 -28.64
CA SER A 354 2.56 -10.52 -28.09
C SER A 354 2.42 -11.01 -26.65
N LYS A 355 1.20 -11.40 -26.25
CA LYS A 355 0.92 -12.01 -24.94
C LYS A 355 1.86 -13.17 -24.62
N LYS A 356 2.21 -14.03 -25.59
CA LYS A 356 3.15 -15.15 -25.37
C LYS A 356 4.54 -14.69 -24.92
N LYS A 357 5.11 -13.69 -25.59
CA LYS A 357 6.42 -13.12 -25.20
C LYS A 357 6.35 -12.46 -23.83
N LEU A 358 5.26 -11.73 -23.56
CA LEU A 358 5.04 -11.10 -22.27
C LEU A 358 4.91 -12.14 -21.14
N SER A 359 4.28 -13.29 -21.39
CA SER A 359 4.26 -14.40 -20.43
C SER A 359 5.66 -14.94 -20.12
N ALA A 360 6.57 -14.99 -21.10
CA ALA A 360 7.97 -15.38 -20.88
C ALA A 360 8.71 -14.35 -20.01
N VAL A 361 8.53 -13.05 -20.29
CA VAL A 361 9.08 -11.95 -19.47
C VAL A 361 8.62 -12.07 -18.01
N PHE A 362 7.33 -12.30 -17.77
CA PHE A 362 6.81 -12.48 -16.41
C PHE A 362 7.28 -13.78 -15.75
N ALA A 363 7.47 -14.85 -16.51
CA ALA A 363 7.98 -16.11 -15.99
C ALA A 363 9.41 -15.93 -15.46
N GLU A 364 10.25 -15.23 -16.21
CA GLU A 364 11.61 -14.87 -15.79
C GLU A 364 11.60 -13.92 -14.58
N PHE A 365 10.82 -12.83 -14.63
CA PHE A 365 10.73 -11.85 -13.55
C PHE A 365 10.25 -12.47 -12.22
N LEU A 366 9.22 -13.33 -12.27
CA LEU A 366 8.62 -13.97 -11.09
C LEU A 366 9.32 -15.29 -10.73
N LYS A 367 10.35 -15.69 -11.48
CA LYS A 367 11.13 -16.93 -11.29
C LYS A 367 10.26 -18.19 -11.24
N VAL A 368 9.34 -18.31 -12.18
CA VAL A 368 8.46 -19.48 -12.37
C VAL A 368 8.47 -19.94 -13.82
N SER A 369 7.86 -21.10 -14.11
CA SER A 369 7.71 -21.55 -15.50
C SER A 369 6.69 -20.72 -16.29
N GLU A 370 6.87 -20.63 -17.61
CA GLU A 370 5.89 -19.99 -18.50
C GLU A 370 4.48 -20.59 -18.36
N ASP A 371 4.39 -21.90 -18.18
CA ASP A 371 3.09 -22.58 -18.05
C ASP A 371 2.39 -22.21 -16.74
N THR A 372 3.14 -21.91 -15.68
CA THR A 372 2.58 -21.35 -14.45
C THR A 372 1.95 -19.99 -14.72
N ILE A 373 2.64 -19.11 -15.46
CA ILE A 373 2.11 -17.79 -15.84
C ILE A 373 0.88 -17.91 -16.75
N LYS A 374 0.90 -18.80 -17.76
CA LYS A 374 -0.26 -19.03 -18.63
C LYS A 374 -1.48 -19.51 -17.83
N ASN A 375 -1.27 -20.42 -16.86
CA ASN A 375 -2.33 -20.90 -15.99
C ASN A 375 -2.88 -19.80 -15.08
N ASP A 376 -2.02 -18.93 -14.55
CA ASP A 376 -2.46 -17.77 -13.77
C ASP A 376 -3.23 -16.76 -14.64
N LEU A 377 -2.75 -16.43 -15.84
CA LEU A 377 -3.45 -15.55 -16.79
C LEU A 377 -4.82 -16.10 -17.18
N LYS A 378 -4.97 -17.43 -17.31
CA LYS A 378 -6.26 -18.07 -17.55
C LYS A 378 -7.22 -17.87 -16.37
N GLN A 379 -6.73 -17.94 -15.13
CA GLN A 379 -7.54 -17.67 -13.93
C GLN A 379 -7.84 -16.19 -13.74
N LEU A 380 -7.03 -15.32 -14.35
CA LEU A 380 -7.22 -13.87 -14.39
C LEU A 380 -8.02 -13.39 -15.61
N GLN A 381 -8.57 -14.32 -16.40
CA GLN A 381 -9.41 -13.95 -17.55
C GLN A 381 -10.66 -13.22 -17.04
N GLY A 382 -10.89 -11.98 -17.52
CA GLY A 382 -11.92 -11.06 -17.00
C GLY A 382 -11.49 -10.20 -15.81
N VAL A 383 -10.27 -10.39 -15.28
CA VAL A 383 -9.64 -9.48 -14.29
C VAL A 383 -8.70 -8.49 -14.96
N LEU A 384 -8.02 -8.94 -16.02
CA LEU A 384 -7.04 -8.13 -16.75
C LEU A 384 -7.68 -7.07 -17.64
N ASP A 385 -8.97 -7.24 -17.98
CA ASP A 385 -9.72 -6.27 -18.80
C ASP A 385 -10.35 -5.14 -17.95
N TRP A 386 -10.03 -5.08 -16.66
CA TRP A 386 -10.47 -4.01 -15.78
C TRP A 386 -9.76 -2.70 -16.18
N PRO A 387 -10.53 -1.61 -16.44
CA PRO A 387 -9.99 -0.30 -16.80
C PRO A 387 -9.06 0.36 -15.77
#